data_AF-A0A4R3MX52-F1
#
_entry.id   AF-A0A4R3MX52-F1
#
_cell.length_a   1.000
_cell.length_b   1.000
_cell.length_c   1.000
_cell.angle_alpha   90.00
_cell.angle_beta   90.00
_cell.angle_gamma   90.00
#
_symmetry.space_group_name_H-M   'P 1'
#
loop_
_entity.id
_entity.type
_entity.pdbx_description
1 polymer ?
#
loop_
_entity_poly.entity_id
_entity_poly.type
_entity_poly.pdbx_seq_one_letter_code
_entity_poly.pdbx_strand_id
1 'polypeptide(L)'
;MARFQALTNAVLDAELDLLRERFGLGPNQKADLLREMAAITGWVARQAEQGRIIEARRGEAVEQLLHPTLDRLQATAKHPMGARLVLSEAETERLANLLDQGFDPPPALRMALANLAQTPRQPPSLRWPASD
;
A
#
# COMPACT_ATOMS: atom_id res chain seq x y z
N MET A 1 4.74 -18.29 -36.41
CA MET A 1 3.90 -17.84 -35.27
C MET A 1 3.76 -18.88 -34.16
N ALA A 2 3.37 -20.13 -34.43
CA ALA A 2 3.19 -21.16 -33.39
C ALA A 2 4.43 -21.45 -32.51
N ARG A 3 5.63 -21.37 -33.08
CA ARG A 3 6.90 -21.66 -32.36
C ARG A 3 7.26 -20.62 -31.29
N PHE A 4 6.88 -19.36 -31.48
CA PHE A 4 7.20 -18.27 -30.55
C PHE A 4 6.26 -18.30 -29.33
N GLN A 5 4.97 -18.59 -29.55
CA GLN A 5 3.98 -18.78 -28.48
C GLN A 5 4.29 -20.01 -27.61
N ALA A 6 4.79 -21.10 -28.20
CA ALA A 6 5.20 -22.28 -27.45
C ALA A 6 6.38 -22.00 -26.50
N LEU A 7 7.32 -21.15 -26.92
CA LEU A 7 8.47 -20.75 -26.09
C LEU A 7 8.07 -19.83 -24.95
N THR A 8 7.20 -18.84 -25.17
CA THR A 8 6.71 -17.97 -24.09
C THR A 8 5.86 -18.73 -23.08
N ASN A 9 5.04 -19.68 -23.52
CA ASN A 9 4.25 -20.52 -22.61
C ASN A 9 5.14 -21.42 -21.75
N ALA A 10 6.18 -22.03 -22.34
CA ALA A 10 7.11 -22.88 -21.60
C ALA A 10 7.93 -22.10 -20.54
N VAL A 11 8.34 -20.88 -20.85
CA VAL A 11 9.04 -20.00 -19.89
C VAL A 11 8.09 -19.58 -18.76
N LEU A 12 6.86 -19.20 -19.09
CA LEU A 12 5.85 -18.83 -18.10
C LEU A 12 5.49 -20.00 -17.18
N ASP A 13 5.31 -21.21 -17.73
CA ASP A 13 5.05 -22.40 -16.93
C ASP A 13 6.22 -22.69 -15.96
N ALA A 14 7.47 -22.53 -16.41
CA ALA A 14 8.64 -22.69 -15.54
C ALA A 14 8.70 -21.64 -14.42
N GLU A 15 8.38 -20.37 -14.72
CA GLU A 15 8.30 -19.30 -13.71
C GLU A 15 7.17 -19.56 -12.70
N LEU A 16 6.02 -20.04 -13.16
CA LEU A 16 4.90 -20.41 -12.31
C LEU A 16 5.23 -21.60 -11.41
N ASP A 17 5.99 -22.59 -11.91
CA ASP A 17 6.44 -23.71 -11.10
C ASP A 17 7.46 -23.27 -10.03
N LEU A 18 8.38 -22.38 -10.35
CA LEU A 18 9.29 -21.78 -9.36
C LEU A 18 8.53 -20.98 -8.29
N LEU A 19 7.51 -20.22 -8.70
CA LEU A 19 6.66 -19.49 -7.76
C LEU A 19 5.86 -20.46 -6.89
N ARG A 20 5.24 -21.49 -7.48
CA ARG A 20 4.51 -22.54 -6.76
C ARG A 20 5.35 -23.14 -5.63
N GLU A 21 6.59 -23.50 -5.94
CA GLU A 21 7.52 -24.05 -4.95
C GLU A 21 7.87 -23.05 -3.85
N ARG A 22 8.07 -21.77 -4.19
CA ARG A 22 8.31 -20.70 -3.20
C ARG A 22 7.11 -20.45 -2.28
N PHE A 23 5.90 -20.68 -2.77
CA PHE A 23 4.67 -20.62 -1.98
C PHE A 23 4.41 -21.92 -1.19
N GLY A 24 5.28 -22.93 -1.28
CA GLY A 24 5.12 -24.21 -0.59
C GLY A 24 3.97 -25.07 -1.13
N LEU A 25 3.52 -24.81 -2.36
CA LEU A 25 2.36 -25.48 -2.96
C LEU A 25 2.78 -26.77 -3.67
N GLY A 26 1.95 -27.81 -3.53
CA GLY A 26 2.15 -29.11 -4.18
C GLY A 26 1.96 -29.05 -5.71
N PRO A 27 2.47 -30.04 -6.45
CA PRO A 27 2.23 -30.15 -7.89
C PRO A 27 0.71 -30.25 -8.14
N ASN A 28 0.21 -29.50 -9.12
CA ASN A 28 -1.22 -29.35 -9.48
C ASN A 28 -2.06 -28.35 -8.65
N GLN A 29 -1.47 -27.59 -7.73
CA GLN A 29 -2.16 -26.49 -7.03
C GLN A 29 -2.11 -25.14 -7.79
N LYS A 30 -2.28 -25.18 -9.12
CA LYS A 30 -2.23 -23.96 -9.97
C LYS A 30 -3.33 -22.95 -9.61
N ALA A 31 -4.52 -23.43 -9.24
CA ALA A 31 -5.62 -22.56 -8.83
C ALA A 31 -5.32 -21.83 -7.50
N ASP A 32 -4.71 -22.51 -6.55
CA ASP A 32 -4.32 -21.93 -5.27
C ASP A 32 -3.19 -20.92 -5.46
N LEU A 33 -2.20 -21.23 -6.31
CA LEU A 33 -1.16 -20.27 -6.69
C LEU A 33 -1.75 -18.98 -7.27
N LEU A 34 -2.68 -19.09 -8.22
CA LEU A 34 -3.33 -17.93 -8.82
C LEU A 34 -4.14 -17.12 -7.80
N ARG A 35 -4.80 -17.79 -6.85
CA ARG A 35 -5.53 -17.13 -5.77
C ARG A 35 -4.59 -16.33 -4.85
N GLU A 36 -3.48 -16.93 -4.43
CA GLU A 36 -2.49 -16.25 -3.58
C GLU A 36 -1.83 -15.08 -4.31
N MET A 37 -1.46 -15.28 -5.58
CA MET A 37 -0.91 -14.20 -6.41
C MET A 37 -1.92 -13.06 -6.59
N ALA A 38 -3.20 -13.37 -6.82
CA ALA A 38 -4.26 -12.36 -6.94
C ALA A 38 -4.47 -11.59 -5.63
N ALA A 39 -4.40 -12.26 -4.48
CA ALA A 39 -4.51 -11.61 -3.18
C ALA A 39 -3.36 -10.62 -2.93
N ILE A 40 -2.12 -11.04 -3.19
CA ILE A 40 -0.94 -10.19 -3.02
C ILE A 40 -0.96 -9.01 -4.00
N THR A 41 -1.19 -9.28 -5.29
CA THR A 41 -1.25 -8.21 -6.30
C THR A 41 -2.38 -7.23 -6.05
N GLY A 42 -3.55 -7.72 -5.62
CA GLY A 42 -4.68 -6.88 -5.21
C GLY A 42 -4.36 -6.01 -4.00
N TRP A 43 -3.62 -6.53 -3.02
CA TRP A 43 -3.15 -5.72 -1.88
C TRP A 43 -2.18 -4.63 -2.32
N VAL A 44 -1.16 -4.98 -3.13
CA VAL A 44 -0.17 -4.02 -3.66
C VAL A 44 -0.86 -2.92 -4.48
N ALA A 45 -1.82 -3.29 -5.33
CA ALA A 45 -2.57 -2.33 -6.14
C ALA A 45 -3.31 -1.30 -5.26
N ARG A 46 -4.01 -1.76 -4.20
CA ARG A 46 -4.67 -0.86 -3.23
C ARG A 46 -3.69 0.06 -2.51
N GLN A 47 -2.48 -0.43 -2.18
CA GLN A 47 -1.46 0.42 -1.57
C GLN A 47 -1.02 1.53 -2.54
N ALA A 48 -0.79 1.18 -3.80
CA ALA A 48 -0.41 2.13 -4.85
C ALA A 48 -1.53 3.16 -5.13
N GLU A 49 -2.79 2.74 -5.15
CA GLU A 49 -3.97 3.63 -5.26
C GLU A 49 -4.12 4.60 -4.08
N GLN A 50 -3.55 4.27 -2.92
CA GLN A 50 -3.49 5.17 -1.77
C GLN A 50 -2.27 6.11 -1.81
N GLY A 51 -1.50 6.08 -2.91
CA GLY A 51 -0.29 6.88 -3.08
C GLY A 51 0.91 6.38 -2.26
N ARG A 52 0.87 5.15 -1.72
CA ARG A 52 1.99 4.59 -0.96
C ARG A 52 3.10 4.14 -1.89
N ILE A 53 4.34 4.34 -1.46
CA ILE A 53 5.54 3.82 -2.13
C ILE A 53 5.66 2.33 -1.81
N ILE A 54 5.80 1.51 -2.84
CA ILE A 54 6.01 0.07 -2.69
C ILE A 54 7.50 -0.19 -2.75
N GLU A 55 8.06 -0.80 -1.71
CA GLU A 55 9.48 -1.12 -1.60
C GLU A 55 9.66 -2.64 -1.51
N ALA A 56 10.67 -3.16 -2.20
CA ALA A 56 11.09 -4.54 -2.12
C ALA A 56 12.39 -4.61 -1.30
N ARG A 57 12.38 -5.42 -0.24
CA ARG A 57 13.58 -5.70 0.55
C ARG A 57 14.29 -6.94 0.03
N ARG A 58 15.59 -6.82 -0.24
CA ARG A 58 16.48 -7.93 -0.62
C ARG A 58 17.68 -7.95 0.31
N GLY A 59 17.60 -8.73 1.39
CA GLY A 59 18.58 -8.67 2.47
C GLY A 59 18.57 -7.30 3.13
N GLU A 60 19.71 -6.62 3.15
CA GLU A 60 19.87 -5.27 3.71
C GLU A 60 19.46 -4.15 2.71
N ALA A 61 19.30 -4.46 1.43
CA ALA A 61 18.90 -3.48 0.43
C ALA A 61 17.38 -3.30 0.42
N VAL A 62 16.94 -2.05 0.42
CA VAL A 62 15.54 -1.67 0.19
C VAL A 62 15.50 -0.85 -1.09
N GLU A 63 14.77 -1.35 -2.09
CA GLU A 63 14.62 -0.68 -3.38
C GLU A 63 13.14 -0.41 -3.66
N GLN A 64 12.85 0.78 -4.18
CA GLN A 64 11.51 1.10 -4.63
C GLN A 64 11.14 0.24 -5.84
N LEU A 65 9.99 -0.42 -5.78
CA LEU A 65 9.46 -1.21 -6.88
C LEU A 65 8.87 -0.28 -7.94
N LEU A 66 9.63 -0.08 -9.02
CA LEU A 66 9.20 0.71 -10.16
C LEU A 66 8.51 -0.19 -11.18
N HIS A 67 7.21 0.05 -11.41
CA HIS A 67 6.45 -0.72 -12.39
C HIS A 67 5.35 0.17 -13.04
N PRO A 68 5.21 0.17 -14.38
CA PRO A 68 4.27 1.07 -15.08
C PRO A 68 2.81 0.98 -14.62
N THR A 69 2.39 -0.18 -14.12
CA THR A 69 1.05 -0.35 -13.54
C THR A 69 0.91 0.33 -12.19
N LEU A 70 1.95 0.31 -11.34
CA LEU A 70 1.94 1.02 -10.06
C LEU A 70 1.95 2.53 -10.28
N ASP A 71 2.74 3.01 -11.25
CA ASP A 71 2.79 4.43 -11.60
C ASP A 71 1.42 4.96 -12.05
N ARG A 72 0.68 4.16 -12.85
CA ARG A 72 -0.70 4.50 -13.27
C ARG A 72 -1.68 4.54 -12.09
N LEU A 73 -1.60 3.55 -11.20
CA LEU A 73 -2.46 3.51 -10.00
C LEU A 73 -2.17 4.70 -9.08
N GLN A 74 -0.90 5.02 -8.85
CA GLN A 74 -0.47 6.18 -8.07
C GLN A 74 -0.85 7.51 -8.74
N ALA A 75 -0.77 7.61 -10.07
CA ALA A 75 -1.18 8.82 -10.78
C ALA A 75 -2.68 9.13 -10.59
N THR A 76 -3.51 8.10 -10.47
CA THR A 76 -4.94 8.24 -10.14
C THR A 76 -5.14 8.73 -8.71
N ALA A 77 -4.23 8.36 -7.80
CA ALA A 77 -4.23 8.76 -6.40
C ALA A 77 -3.76 10.20 -6.15
N LYS A 78 -3.12 10.85 -7.14
CA LYS A 78 -2.62 12.23 -7.05
C LYS A 78 -3.79 13.22 -6.98
N HIS A 79 -4.49 13.23 -5.85
CA HIS A 79 -5.01 14.48 -5.30
C HIS A 79 -3.76 15.29 -4.94
N PRO A 80 -3.50 16.43 -5.61
CA PRO A 80 -2.33 17.22 -5.27
C PRO A 80 -2.39 17.53 -3.76
N MET A 81 -1.29 17.37 -3.04
CA MET A 81 -1.20 17.94 -1.68
C MET A 81 -1.49 19.44 -1.81
N GLY A 82 -2.59 19.90 -1.22
CA GLY A 82 -3.12 21.26 -1.43
C GLY A 82 -4.32 21.36 -2.37
N ALA A 83 -4.82 20.25 -2.91
CA ALA A 83 -6.13 20.20 -3.56
C ALA A 83 -7.19 20.71 -2.57
N ARG A 84 -8.00 21.66 -2.99
CA ARG A 84 -9.14 22.13 -2.21
C ARG A 84 -10.03 20.94 -1.92
N LEU A 85 -10.20 20.62 -0.64
CA LEU A 85 -11.14 19.59 -0.20
C LEU A 85 -12.55 20.05 -0.61
N VAL A 86 -13.17 19.34 -1.57
CA VAL A 86 -14.56 19.57 -1.95
C VAL A 86 -15.39 18.51 -1.25
N LEU A 87 -16.13 18.95 -0.23
CA LEU A 87 -17.05 18.08 0.50
C LEU A 87 -18.38 18.01 -0.25
N SER A 88 -18.96 16.82 -0.29
CA SER A 88 -20.38 16.67 -0.62
C SER A 88 -21.25 17.28 0.49
N GLU A 89 -22.53 17.50 0.19
CA GLU A 89 -23.50 18.02 1.17
C GLU A 89 -23.58 17.15 2.43
N ALA A 90 -23.64 15.82 2.25
CA ALA A 90 -23.66 14.86 3.34
C ALA A 90 -22.37 14.87 4.19
N GLU A 91 -21.21 15.10 3.57
CA GLU A 91 -19.94 15.21 4.31
C GLU A 91 -19.83 16.54 5.04
N THR A 92 -20.42 17.60 4.49
CA THR A 92 -20.50 18.93 5.12
C THR A 92 -21.36 18.88 6.38
N GLU A 93 -22.53 18.26 6.31
CA GLU A 93 -23.39 18.04 7.49
C GLU A 93 -22.71 17.18 8.55
N ARG A 94 -22.01 16.12 8.13
CA ARG A 94 -21.25 15.27 9.05
C ARG A 94 -20.12 16.03 9.74
N LEU A 95 -19.41 16.88 8.99
CA LEU A 95 -18.36 17.72 9.54
C LEU A 95 -18.92 18.76 10.52
N ALA A 96 -20.03 19.41 10.18
CA ALA A 96 -20.71 20.36 11.07
C ALA A 96 -21.10 19.69 12.40
N ASN A 97 -21.73 18.51 12.34
CA ASN A 97 -22.09 17.75 13.52
C ASN A 97 -20.87 17.36 14.39
N LEU A 98 -19.74 17.02 13.77
CA LEU A 98 -18.50 16.71 14.50
C LEU A 98 -17.88 17.96 15.15
N LEU A 99 -17.97 19.12 14.51
CA LEU A 99 -17.48 20.38 15.08
C LEU A 99 -18.35 20.87 16.23
N ASP A 100 -19.68 20.71 16.12
CA ASP A 100 -20.64 21.12 17.15
C ASP A 100 -20.57 20.26 18.42
N GLN A 101 -20.15 19.00 18.31
CA GLN A 101 -19.96 18.10 19.46
C GLN A 101 -18.74 18.46 20.32
N GLY A 102 -17.90 19.38 19.86
CA GLY A 102 -16.65 19.72 20.51
C GLY A 102 -15.57 18.67 20.23
N PHE A 103 -14.38 19.14 19.86
CA PHE A 103 -13.24 18.28 19.61
C PHE A 103 -12.44 18.09 20.91
N ASP A 104 -12.53 16.91 21.54
CA ASP A 104 -11.60 16.50 22.60
C ASP A 104 -10.52 15.57 22.01
N PRO A 105 -9.39 16.13 21.52
CA PRO A 105 -8.33 15.35 20.93
C PRO A 105 -7.75 14.36 21.95
N PRO A 106 -7.49 13.10 21.54
CA PRO A 106 -6.75 12.16 22.36
C PRO A 106 -5.43 12.76 22.85
N PRO A 107 -4.96 12.42 24.07
CA PRO A 107 -3.73 13.00 24.64
C PRO A 107 -2.52 12.93 23.71
N ALA A 108 -2.41 11.84 22.93
CA ALA A 108 -1.34 11.67 21.93
C ALA A 108 -1.39 12.73 20.81
N LEU A 109 -2.59 13.09 20.34
CA LEU A 109 -2.78 14.10 19.31
C LEU A 109 -2.48 15.50 19.85
N ARG A 110 -2.87 15.79 21.10
CA ARG A 110 -2.49 17.05 21.77
C ARG A 110 -0.97 17.22 21.86
N MET A 111 -0.27 16.15 22.27
CA MET A 111 1.20 16.16 22.31
C MET A 111 1.82 16.35 20.93
N ALA A 112 1.30 15.68 19.90
CA ALA A 112 1.80 15.84 18.54
C ALA A 112 1.61 17.28 18.02
N LEU A 113 0.45 17.89 18.24
CA LEU A 113 0.18 19.28 17.88
C LEU A 113 1.06 20.27 18.66
N ALA A 114 1.27 20.02 19.96
CA ALA A 114 2.18 20.82 20.78
C ALA A 114 3.65 20.74 20.31
N ASN A 115 4.10 19.55 19.90
CA ASN A 115 5.44 19.34 19.34
C ASN A 115 5.61 20.03 17.98
N LEU A 116 4.57 20.04 17.15
CA LEU A 116 4.57 20.74 15.86
C LEU A 116 4.63 22.27 16.01
N ALA A 117 4.04 22.80 17.09
CA ALA A 117 4.04 24.23 17.40
C ALA A 117 5.37 24.74 17.97
N GLN A 118 6.30 23.85 18.35
CA GLN A 118 7.62 24.23 18.87
C GLN A 118 8.65 24.35 17.73
N THR A 119 9.43 25.44 17.72
CA THR A 119 10.48 25.71 16.73
C THR A 119 11.57 24.63 16.68
N PRO A 120 12.07 24.09 17.82
CA PRO A 120 12.83 22.85 17.80
C PRO A 120 11.86 21.67 17.79
N ARG A 121 11.53 21.16 16.61
CA ARG A 121 10.69 19.96 16.47
C ARG A 121 11.42 18.75 17.05
N GLN A 122 10.89 18.15 18.11
CA GLN A 122 11.36 16.84 18.58
C GLN A 122 10.58 15.73 17.87
N PRO A 123 11.25 14.75 17.22
CA PRO A 123 10.57 13.61 16.64
C PRO A 123 9.87 12.80 17.74
N PRO A 124 8.68 12.26 17.49
CA PRO A 124 7.98 11.43 18.46
C PRO A 124 8.79 10.16 18.77
N SER A 125 8.84 9.77 20.04
CA SER A 125 9.49 8.55 20.49
C SER A 125 8.65 7.33 20.09
N LEU A 126 9.05 6.67 19.00
CA LEU A 126 8.46 5.41 18.58
C LEU A 126 8.88 4.29 19.54
N ARG A 127 7.94 3.79 20.34
CA ARG A 127 8.11 2.55 21.10
C ARG A 127 7.42 1.44 20.32
N TRP A 128 8.22 0.52 19.80
CA TRP A 128 7.70 -0.72 19.23
C TRP A 128 7.21 -1.61 20.38
N PRO A 129 6.00 -2.19 20.31
CA PRO A 129 5.62 -3.23 21.25
C PRO A 129 6.61 -4.39 21.09
N ALA A 130 7.10 -4.91 22.22
CA ALA A 130 7.94 -6.10 22.21
C ALA A 130 7.14 -7.23 21.55
N SER A 131 7.69 -7.79 20.48
CA SER A 131 7.18 -9.01 19.88
C SER A 131 7.56 -10.18 20.79
N ASP A 132 6.57 -10.70 21.51
CA ASP A 132 6.59 -12.05 22.10
C ASP A 132 6.35 -13.11 21.01
#